data_AF-A0A2H5B7U5-F1
#
_entry.id   AF-A0A2H5B7U5-F1
#
_cell.length_a   1.000
_cell.length_b   1.000
_cell.length_c   1.000
_cell.angle_alpha   90.00
_cell.angle_beta   90.00
_cell.angle_gamma   90.00
#
_symmetry.space_group_name_H-M   'P 1'
#
loop_
_entity.id
_entity.type
_entity.pdbx_description
1 polymer ?
#
loop_
_entity_poly.entity_id
_entity_poly.type
_entity_poly.pdbx_seq_one_letter_code
_entity_poly.pdbx_strand_id
1 'polypeptide(L)'
;MDIGTRLPRGLAALSATLLAVALIPLTAPQAAAASPICLSGNLQFDYQSAEDGTAKPTKTKPVRNANIALWGAEKSTDTVHQLTADYQYTAVADGGFNLCYTPTTTTSMSSLKVRFTAESTKLWRVSDAGGTTYTLDSPTQSNVSSSLALGVIKPPAATARAWHAFDTVNLLWWARNNAASICWSSHETNGNACTELTVRWTNTSTDGPSYDLANTVHLSAADPDSEHTVLHESGHFFMHRLYNGWWPTVTNCSPHYVNQVSSASCAWTEGFADSTAAYLLGDYRYVWSDGSSYPFTYTTGWQTGDQTQGNVDGSLLDLWAHVDGNWNGTVSAMTSHTESGFAGYFRTDRPAAGLSTTGSALSYLAAHTINYGPTVVGDNQYHALTDGGGLALEHAGQCAATANVLADLGAFDATHASEKWKFDANADGTVRIYDSCPTPLTLTAPAAAGAQVSLKPFDSTSAAQKWQVTQNGSGTLTVTNPATGYVLDAASISAGAAVTVNASGAANSQSWAAFA
;
A
#
# COMPACT_ATOMS: atom_id res chain seq x y z
N MET A 1 30.33 -67.12 -33.93
CA MET A 1 30.08 -66.76 -35.35
C MET A 1 31.00 -65.61 -35.68
N ASP A 2 32.12 -65.93 -36.35
CA ASP A 2 32.45 -65.40 -37.68
C ASP A 2 32.25 -63.89 -37.92
N ILE A 3 33.21 -63.10 -38.40
CA ILE A 3 34.35 -63.37 -39.29
C ILE A 3 35.31 -62.16 -39.21
N GLY A 4 36.62 -62.41 -39.37
CA GLY A 4 37.70 -61.42 -39.57
C GLY A 4 37.49 -60.53 -40.80
N THR A 5 38.44 -59.78 -41.36
CA THR A 5 39.88 -59.50 -41.20
C THR A 5 40.15 -58.44 -42.30
N ARG A 6 41.16 -57.57 -42.16
CA ARG A 6 42.27 -57.38 -43.13
C ARG A 6 42.95 -56.02 -42.98
N LEU A 7 44.23 -56.09 -42.58
CA LEU A 7 45.27 -55.16 -43.00
C LEU A 7 45.57 -55.31 -44.51
N PRO A 8 46.29 -54.35 -45.08
CA PRO A 8 47.57 -54.73 -45.68
C PRO A 8 48.74 -53.84 -45.27
N ARG A 9 49.92 -54.47 -45.26
CA ARG A 9 51.26 -53.88 -45.17
C ARG A 9 51.71 -53.37 -46.54
N GLY A 10 52.57 -52.36 -46.55
CA GLY A 10 53.44 -52.03 -47.69
C GLY A 10 54.58 -51.11 -47.26
N LEU A 11 55.79 -51.66 -47.19
CA LEU A 11 57.06 -50.94 -47.01
C LEU A 11 57.59 -50.44 -48.36
N ALA A 12 58.13 -49.23 -48.40
CA ALA A 12 59.26 -48.87 -49.28
C ALA A 12 59.95 -47.60 -48.75
N ALA A 13 61.27 -47.69 -48.59
CA ALA A 13 62.16 -46.61 -48.17
C ALA A 13 62.64 -45.78 -49.37
N LEU A 14 62.91 -44.48 -49.17
CA LEU A 14 63.83 -43.67 -49.99
C LEU A 14 64.22 -42.36 -49.27
N SER A 15 65.46 -42.36 -48.78
CA SER A 15 66.52 -41.34 -48.85
C SER A 15 66.20 -39.83 -48.94
N ALA A 16 66.57 -39.13 -47.86
CA ALA A 16 67.35 -37.89 -47.75
C ALA A 16 67.10 -36.69 -48.71
N THR A 17 66.74 -35.55 -48.12
CA THR A 17 67.41 -34.26 -48.37
C THR A 17 67.18 -33.31 -47.19
N LEU A 18 68.25 -33.01 -46.45
CA LEU A 18 68.30 -32.00 -45.40
C LEU A 18 68.25 -30.61 -46.05
N LEU A 19 67.14 -29.89 -45.92
CA LEU A 19 67.15 -28.43 -45.97
C LEU A 19 67.25 -27.90 -44.55
N ALA A 20 68.42 -27.39 -44.19
CA ALA A 20 68.62 -26.56 -43.01
C ALA A 20 67.93 -25.20 -43.24
N VAL A 21 66.65 -25.11 -42.91
CA VAL A 21 65.99 -23.82 -42.72
C VAL A 21 66.46 -23.33 -41.35
N ALA A 22 67.19 -22.22 -41.34
CA ALA A 22 67.44 -21.48 -40.12
C ALA A 22 66.09 -21.03 -39.55
N LEU A 23 65.55 -21.80 -38.60
CA LEU A 23 64.45 -21.38 -37.75
C LEU A 23 65.00 -20.24 -36.89
N ILE A 24 64.83 -19.00 -37.37
CA ILE A 24 64.86 -17.85 -36.49
C ILE A 24 63.73 -18.10 -35.49
N PRO A 25 64.00 -18.26 -34.19
CA PRO A 25 62.93 -18.24 -33.22
C PRO A 25 62.38 -16.82 -33.25
N LEU A 26 61.29 -16.63 -34.01
CA LEU A 26 60.37 -15.52 -33.79
C LEU A 26 59.72 -15.79 -32.43
N THR A 27 60.45 -15.51 -31.36
CA THR A 27 59.85 -15.22 -30.06
C THR A 27 59.16 -13.87 -30.22
N ALA A 28 58.03 -13.86 -30.91
CA ALA A 28 57.03 -12.83 -30.67
C ALA A 28 56.76 -12.93 -29.17
N PRO A 29 56.96 -11.86 -28.38
CA PRO A 29 56.52 -11.87 -27.01
C PRO A 29 55.04 -12.26 -27.05
N GLN A 30 54.66 -13.32 -26.34
CA GLN A 30 53.25 -13.61 -26.12
C GLN A 30 52.67 -12.31 -25.57
N ALA A 31 51.83 -11.64 -26.37
CA ALA A 31 51.09 -10.48 -25.90
C ALA A 31 50.35 -10.96 -24.65
N ALA A 32 50.70 -10.42 -23.49
CA ALA A 32 50.07 -10.79 -22.25
C ALA A 32 48.56 -10.58 -22.44
N ALA A 33 47.79 -11.66 -22.32
CA ALA A 33 46.35 -11.59 -22.43
C ALA A 33 45.85 -10.59 -21.39
N ALA A 34 45.07 -9.60 -21.83
CA ALA A 34 44.49 -8.62 -20.92
C ALA A 34 43.64 -9.34 -19.87
N SER A 35 43.84 -9.00 -18.61
CA SER A 35 43.03 -9.53 -17.51
C SER A 35 41.78 -8.66 -17.32
N PRO A 36 40.66 -9.23 -16.84
CA PRO A 36 39.50 -8.44 -16.46
C PRO A 36 39.87 -7.40 -15.40
N ILE A 37 39.47 -6.15 -15.62
CA ILE A 37 39.60 -5.04 -14.68
C ILE A 37 38.20 -4.74 -14.14
N CYS A 38 38.02 -4.85 -12.84
CA CYS A 38 36.73 -4.64 -12.19
C CYS A 38 36.71 -3.38 -11.31
N LEU A 39 35.59 -2.66 -11.31
CA LEU A 39 35.25 -1.69 -10.28
C LEU A 39 34.17 -2.27 -9.38
N SER A 40 34.42 -2.24 -8.07
CA SER A 40 33.50 -2.77 -7.05
C SER A 40 33.26 -1.76 -5.93
N GLY A 41 32.17 -1.91 -5.19
CA GLY A 41 31.83 -1.04 -4.07
C GLY A 41 30.37 -1.19 -3.66
N ASN A 42 29.85 -0.21 -2.93
CA ASN A 42 28.45 -0.15 -2.50
C ASN A 42 27.86 1.22 -2.82
N LEU A 43 26.62 1.25 -3.32
CA LEU A 43 25.84 2.47 -3.43
C LEU A 43 24.89 2.58 -2.22
N GLN A 44 25.02 3.68 -1.48
CA GLN A 44 24.17 4.00 -0.34
C GLN A 44 23.65 5.43 -0.47
N PHE A 45 22.66 5.81 0.33
CA PHE A 45 22.17 7.19 0.42
C PHE A 45 21.89 7.55 1.88
N ASP A 46 22.01 8.85 2.17
CA ASP A 46 21.60 9.43 3.45
C ASP A 46 20.27 10.16 3.27
N TYR A 47 19.34 9.99 4.21
CA TYR A 47 18.02 10.63 4.17
C TYR A 47 17.56 11.01 5.57
N GLN A 48 16.59 11.93 5.66
CA GLN A 48 15.95 12.29 6.93
C GLN A 48 14.71 11.40 7.10
N SER A 49 14.69 10.57 8.13
CA SER A 49 13.63 9.57 8.30
C SER A 49 12.42 10.14 9.04
N ALA A 50 11.33 10.42 8.33
CA ALA A 50 10.05 10.80 8.94
C ALA A 50 9.46 9.68 9.80
N GLU A 51 9.71 8.43 9.42
CA GLU A 51 9.25 7.23 10.16
C GLU A 51 9.74 7.18 11.61
N ASP A 52 10.91 7.76 11.87
CA ASP A 52 11.53 7.88 13.19
C ASP A 52 11.08 9.14 13.96
N GLY A 53 10.01 9.79 13.50
CA GLY A 53 9.34 10.91 14.16
C GLY A 53 9.80 12.29 13.68
N THR A 54 9.22 13.33 14.26
CA THR A 54 9.35 14.73 13.81
C THR A 54 10.76 15.32 13.90
N ALA A 55 11.66 14.70 14.66
CA ALA A 55 13.09 15.06 14.67
C ALA A 55 13.81 14.66 13.37
N LYS A 56 13.21 13.75 12.60
CA LYS A 56 13.69 13.19 11.33
C LYS A 56 15.19 12.87 11.32
N PRO A 57 15.67 11.95 12.19
CA PRO A 57 17.09 11.65 12.27
C PRO A 57 17.63 11.20 10.91
N THR A 58 18.89 11.55 10.64
CA THR A 58 19.58 11.10 9.43
C THR A 58 19.85 9.59 9.52
N LYS A 59 19.46 8.85 8.48
CA LYS A 59 19.70 7.42 8.32
C LYS A 59 20.46 7.16 7.03
N THR A 60 21.11 6.01 6.98
CA THR A 60 21.78 5.50 5.77
C THR A 60 21.14 4.20 5.35
N LYS A 61 20.80 4.06 4.06
CA LYS A 61 20.29 2.83 3.46
C LYS A 61 21.06 2.50 2.17
N PRO A 62 21.13 1.21 1.77
CA PRO A 62 21.62 0.84 0.45
C PRO A 62 20.64 1.29 -0.63
N VAL A 63 21.14 1.61 -1.83
CA VAL A 63 20.29 1.73 -3.02
C VAL A 63 20.17 0.35 -3.66
N ARG A 64 18.97 -0.23 -3.69
CA ARG A 64 18.71 -1.59 -4.18
C ARG A 64 18.07 -1.56 -5.56
N ASN A 65 18.47 -2.48 -6.44
CA ASN A 65 17.94 -2.63 -7.81
C ASN A 65 18.13 -1.41 -8.72
N ALA A 66 19.09 -0.52 -8.43
CA ALA A 66 19.44 0.56 -9.36
C ALA A 66 20.23 0.01 -10.54
N ASN A 67 19.89 0.46 -11.74
CA ASN A 67 20.64 0.20 -12.96
C ASN A 67 22.08 0.72 -12.81
N ILE A 68 23.05 -0.13 -13.15
CA ILE A 68 24.47 0.22 -13.17
C ILE A 68 25.12 -0.17 -14.51
N ALA A 69 26.07 0.66 -14.93
CA ALA A 69 26.86 0.44 -16.12
C ALA A 69 28.32 0.88 -15.92
N LEU A 70 29.25 0.15 -16.54
CA LEU A 70 30.66 0.52 -16.54
C LEU A 70 30.92 1.40 -17.76
N TRP A 71 31.54 2.56 -17.54
CA TRP A 71 31.90 3.51 -18.59
C TRP A 71 33.40 3.75 -18.58
N GLY A 72 34.02 3.87 -19.75
CA GLY A 72 35.45 4.09 -19.83
C GLY A 72 36.00 4.19 -21.24
N ALA A 73 37.32 4.22 -21.30
CA ALA A 73 38.11 4.26 -22.52
C ALA A 73 39.41 3.46 -22.31
N GLU A 74 39.79 2.63 -23.29
CA GLU A 74 41.05 1.87 -23.21
C GLU A 74 42.25 2.80 -23.37
N LYS A 75 42.22 3.71 -24.36
CA LYS A 75 43.28 4.69 -24.63
C LYS A 75 42.82 6.09 -24.26
N SER A 76 43.76 7.01 -24.03
CA SER A 76 43.45 8.42 -23.74
C SER A 76 42.85 9.15 -24.95
N THR A 77 42.97 8.57 -26.14
CA THR A 77 42.42 9.08 -27.39
C THR A 77 41.02 8.56 -27.69
N ASP A 78 40.54 7.55 -26.96
CA ASP A 78 39.23 6.96 -27.23
C ASP A 78 38.13 7.81 -26.57
N THR A 79 36.95 7.85 -27.18
CA THR A 79 35.77 8.45 -26.57
C THR A 79 35.26 7.55 -25.44
N VAL A 80 34.97 8.13 -24.28
CA VAL A 80 34.36 7.42 -23.15
C VAL A 80 32.99 6.89 -23.57
N HIS A 81 32.78 5.59 -23.42
CA HIS A 81 31.53 4.91 -23.78
C HIS A 81 31.19 3.84 -22.74
N GLN A 82 29.96 3.32 -22.82
CA GLN A 82 29.52 2.20 -22.00
C GLN A 82 30.21 0.91 -22.46
N LEU A 83 30.81 0.20 -21.50
CA LEU A 83 31.60 -1.01 -21.72
C LEU A 83 30.80 -2.30 -21.46
N THR A 84 29.72 -2.21 -20.68
CA THR A 84 28.80 -3.33 -20.39
C THR A 84 27.63 -3.33 -21.37
N ALA A 85 27.32 -4.47 -22.00
CA ALA A 85 26.26 -4.56 -23.01
C ALA A 85 24.84 -4.36 -22.41
N ASP A 86 24.61 -4.85 -21.20
CA ASP A 86 23.35 -4.74 -20.47
C ASP A 86 23.53 -3.97 -19.15
N TYR A 87 22.43 -3.41 -18.65
CA TYR A 87 22.38 -2.88 -17.29
C TYR A 87 22.46 -4.05 -16.30
N GLN A 88 23.34 -3.91 -15.32
CA GLN A 88 23.30 -4.74 -14.11
C GLN A 88 22.58 -3.97 -13.01
N TYR A 89 22.42 -4.58 -11.84
CA TYR A 89 21.74 -3.97 -10.71
C TYR A 89 22.62 -3.90 -9.48
N THR A 90 22.45 -2.87 -8.66
CA THR A 90 22.97 -2.88 -7.29
C THR A 90 22.32 -4.00 -6.48
N ALA A 91 23.12 -4.67 -5.65
CA ALA A 91 22.66 -5.81 -4.86
C ALA A 91 21.61 -5.43 -3.81
N VAL A 92 20.63 -6.31 -3.61
CA VAL A 92 19.53 -6.10 -2.65
C VAL A 92 20.01 -6.06 -1.19
N ALA A 93 21.08 -6.78 -0.86
CA ALA A 93 21.55 -6.90 0.51
C ALA A 93 22.20 -5.62 1.05
N ASP A 94 23.01 -4.94 0.22
CA ASP A 94 23.92 -3.89 0.69
C ASP A 94 24.20 -2.81 -0.37
N GLY A 95 23.48 -2.81 -1.50
CA GLY A 95 23.75 -1.90 -2.62
C GLY A 95 25.06 -2.20 -3.35
N GLY A 96 25.64 -3.38 -3.13
CA GLY A 96 26.91 -3.80 -3.70
C GLY A 96 26.91 -3.87 -5.23
N PHE A 97 28.06 -3.63 -5.84
CA PHE A 97 28.27 -3.81 -7.27
C PHE A 97 29.69 -4.33 -7.55
N ASN A 98 29.84 -5.04 -8.67
CA ASN A 98 31.14 -5.46 -9.20
C ASN A 98 31.07 -5.59 -10.72
N LEU A 99 31.53 -4.58 -11.44
CA LEU A 99 31.48 -4.51 -12.89
C LEU A 99 32.87 -4.69 -13.48
N CYS A 100 33.03 -5.65 -14.38
CA CYS A 100 34.31 -6.00 -14.99
C CYS A 100 34.31 -5.74 -16.49
N TYR A 101 35.46 -5.33 -17.00
CA TYR A 101 35.74 -5.25 -18.44
C TYR A 101 37.14 -5.78 -18.73
N THR A 102 37.28 -6.54 -19.82
CA THR A 102 38.58 -7.02 -20.29
C THR A 102 39.00 -6.15 -21.47
N PRO A 103 40.05 -5.32 -21.33
CA PRO A 103 40.57 -4.53 -22.44
C PRO A 103 40.95 -5.42 -23.63
N THR A 104 40.68 -4.95 -24.84
CA THR A 104 40.86 -5.71 -26.08
C THR A 104 42.05 -5.23 -26.91
N THR A 105 42.45 -3.97 -26.74
CA THR A 105 43.53 -3.32 -27.50
C THR A 105 44.71 -2.89 -26.62
N THR A 106 44.56 -3.04 -25.30
CA THR A 106 45.50 -2.60 -24.27
C THR A 106 45.54 -3.61 -23.12
N THR A 107 46.38 -3.38 -22.11
CA THR A 107 46.39 -4.14 -20.85
C THR A 107 45.87 -3.33 -19.66
N SER A 108 45.38 -2.12 -19.91
CA SER A 108 44.93 -1.14 -18.91
C SER A 108 43.90 -0.19 -19.50
N MET A 109 43.03 0.37 -18.66
CA MET A 109 42.08 1.41 -19.07
C MET A 109 42.67 2.81 -18.84
N SER A 110 42.54 3.70 -19.81
CA SER A 110 42.88 5.13 -19.62
C SER A 110 41.96 5.79 -18.62
N SER A 111 40.67 5.44 -18.67
CA SER A 111 39.64 5.90 -17.75
C SER A 111 38.58 4.85 -17.51
N LEU A 112 38.08 4.78 -16.28
CA LEU A 112 37.02 3.87 -15.87
C LEU A 112 36.16 4.50 -14.78
N LYS A 113 34.84 4.37 -14.87
CA LYS A 113 33.88 4.79 -13.84
C LYS A 113 32.62 3.92 -13.90
N VAL A 114 31.94 3.81 -12.77
CA VAL A 114 30.58 3.26 -12.69
C VAL A 114 29.56 4.41 -12.77
N ARG A 115 28.54 4.24 -13.62
CA ARG A 115 27.34 5.09 -13.66
C ARG A 115 26.19 4.33 -13.03
N PHE A 116 25.51 5.00 -12.10
CA PHE A 116 24.28 4.56 -11.47
C PHE A 116 23.12 5.38 -12.03
N THR A 117 21.99 4.73 -12.24
CA THR A 117 20.74 5.38 -12.66
C THR A 117 19.65 4.99 -11.67
N ALA A 118 18.87 5.97 -11.20
CA ALA A 118 17.70 5.76 -10.32
C ALA A 118 16.52 5.18 -11.12
N GLU A 119 16.76 4.02 -11.71
CA GLU A 119 15.86 3.25 -12.56
C GLU A 119 16.13 1.77 -12.30
N SER A 120 15.05 0.99 -12.21
CA SER A 120 15.08 -0.45 -12.29
C SER A 120 14.49 -0.78 -13.66
N THR A 121 15.36 -1.19 -14.59
CA THR A 121 15.06 -1.27 -16.04
C THR A 121 13.61 -1.66 -16.34
N LYS A 122 12.87 -0.72 -16.96
CA LYS A 122 11.47 -0.87 -17.42
C LYS A 122 10.41 -1.13 -16.33
N LEU A 123 10.75 -1.01 -15.05
CA LEU A 123 9.82 -1.24 -13.94
C LEU A 123 9.45 0.07 -13.24
N TRP A 124 10.44 0.80 -12.74
CA TRP A 124 10.24 2.15 -12.20
C TRP A 124 11.49 3.00 -12.31
N ARG A 125 11.30 4.31 -12.25
CA ARG A 125 12.37 5.31 -12.25
C ARG A 125 12.01 6.54 -11.43
N VAL A 126 13.03 7.30 -11.05
CA VAL A 126 12.86 8.65 -10.48
C VAL A 126 13.45 9.67 -11.44
N SER A 127 12.63 10.66 -11.81
CA SER A 127 12.98 11.68 -12.80
C SER A 127 12.70 13.10 -12.29
N ASP A 128 13.40 14.07 -12.87
CA ASP A 128 13.11 15.49 -12.64
C ASP A 128 11.83 15.95 -13.37
N ALA A 129 11.50 17.24 -13.25
CA ALA A 129 10.33 17.82 -13.90
C ALA A 129 10.39 17.74 -15.45
N GLY A 130 11.59 17.64 -16.04
CA GLY A 130 11.79 17.46 -17.47
C GLY A 130 11.72 15.99 -17.94
N GLY A 131 11.52 15.04 -17.02
CA GLY A 131 11.52 13.61 -17.31
C GLY A 131 12.91 12.99 -17.41
N THR A 132 13.96 13.71 -17.00
CA THR A 132 15.33 13.18 -16.98
C THR A 132 15.52 12.32 -15.74
N THR A 133 15.86 11.04 -15.91
CA THR A 133 16.16 10.13 -14.81
C THR A 133 17.41 10.59 -14.04
N TYR A 134 17.36 10.53 -12.71
CA TYR A 134 18.53 10.85 -11.88
C TYR A 134 19.67 9.85 -12.12
N THR A 135 20.88 10.37 -12.27
CA THR A 135 22.10 9.58 -12.41
C THR A 135 23.17 10.03 -11.44
N LEU A 136 24.08 9.12 -11.10
CA LEU A 136 25.27 9.38 -10.30
C LEU A 136 26.45 8.70 -10.97
N ASP A 137 27.55 9.42 -11.18
CA ASP A 137 28.81 8.83 -11.62
C ASP A 137 29.74 8.68 -10.41
N SER A 138 30.37 7.52 -10.27
CA SER A 138 31.53 7.36 -9.38
C SER A 138 32.69 8.26 -9.82
N PRO A 139 33.66 8.56 -8.93
CA PRO A 139 34.90 9.23 -9.34
C PRO A 139 35.60 8.47 -10.47
N THR A 140 35.93 9.17 -11.56
CA THR A 140 36.67 8.59 -12.67
C THR A 140 38.06 8.15 -12.21
N GLN A 141 38.35 6.87 -12.42
CA GLN A 141 39.66 6.28 -12.19
C GLN A 141 40.48 6.40 -13.46
N SER A 142 41.75 6.78 -13.34
CA SER A 142 42.66 6.96 -14.48
C SER A 142 43.78 5.93 -14.46
N ASN A 143 44.22 5.50 -15.64
CA ASN A 143 45.34 4.57 -15.82
C ASN A 143 45.20 3.28 -14.98
N VAL A 144 44.04 2.64 -15.10
CA VAL A 144 43.66 1.48 -14.28
C VAL A 144 44.19 0.20 -14.93
N SER A 145 45.11 -0.50 -14.27
CA SER A 145 45.69 -1.76 -14.76
C SER A 145 45.28 -2.99 -13.95
N SER A 146 44.50 -2.81 -12.88
CA SER A 146 44.02 -3.88 -12.00
C SER A 146 42.68 -3.49 -11.39
N SER A 147 41.91 -4.47 -10.93
CA SER A 147 40.63 -4.23 -10.25
C SER A 147 40.79 -3.32 -9.02
N LEU A 148 39.77 -2.49 -8.78
CA LEU A 148 39.74 -1.51 -7.70
C LEU A 148 38.42 -1.57 -6.93
N ALA A 149 38.51 -1.41 -5.61
CA ALA A 149 37.36 -1.16 -4.75
C ALA A 149 37.20 0.35 -4.54
N LEU A 150 36.05 0.88 -4.92
CA LEU A 150 35.66 2.29 -4.79
C LEU A 150 35.09 2.63 -3.40
N GLY A 151 34.84 1.61 -2.58
CA GLY A 151 34.20 1.77 -1.26
C GLY A 151 32.73 2.13 -1.37
N VAL A 152 32.24 2.92 -0.40
CA VAL A 152 30.86 3.42 -0.38
C VAL A 152 30.75 4.70 -1.19
N ILE A 153 29.84 4.70 -2.14
CA ILE A 153 29.47 5.86 -2.95
C ILE A 153 28.09 6.32 -2.49
N LYS A 154 27.92 7.65 -2.38
CA LYS A 154 26.64 8.26 -2.02
C LYS A 154 26.27 9.38 -2.99
N PRO A 155 24.98 9.55 -3.31
CA PRO A 155 24.51 10.72 -4.03
C PRO A 155 24.71 11.99 -3.18
N PRO A 156 24.88 13.16 -3.81
CA PRO A 156 24.87 14.43 -3.10
C PRO A 156 23.57 14.66 -2.34
N ALA A 157 23.62 15.42 -1.25
CA ALA A 157 22.44 15.73 -0.43
C ALA A 157 21.28 16.34 -1.25
N ALA A 158 21.59 17.11 -2.31
CA ALA A 158 20.60 17.71 -3.19
C ALA A 158 19.74 16.70 -3.97
N THR A 159 20.22 15.48 -4.19
CA THR A 159 19.52 14.42 -4.93
C THR A 159 19.28 13.17 -4.12
N ALA A 160 19.78 13.08 -2.88
CA ALA A 160 19.66 11.89 -2.04
C ALA A 160 18.20 11.44 -1.81
N ARG A 161 17.25 12.39 -1.71
CA ARG A 161 15.81 12.10 -1.64
C ARG A 161 15.25 11.41 -2.89
N ALA A 162 15.77 11.70 -4.08
CA ALA A 162 15.39 10.98 -5.29
C ALA A 162 15.78 9.49 -5.19
N TRP A 163 16.97 9.21 -4.64
CA TRP A 163 17.44 7.85 -4.42
C TRP A 163 16.69 7.13 -3.29
N HIS A 164 16.24 7.89 -2.27
CA HIS A 164 15.39 7.36 -1.22
C HIS A 164 13.99 6.97 -1.75
N ALA A 165 13.35 7.83 -2.52
CA ALA A 165 12.09 7.50 -3.18
C ALA A 165 12.25 6.29 -4.12
N PHE A 166 13.33 6.27 -4.92
CA PHE A 166 13.66 5.14 -5.79
C PHE A 166 13.75 3.82 -5.01
N ASP A 167 14.51 3.81 -3.92
CA ASP A 167 14.76 2.59 -3.14
C ASP A 167 13.50 2.14 -2.40
N THR A 168 12.65 3.07 -1.94
CA THR A 168 11.41 2.79 -1.22
C THR A 168 10.42 1.98 -2.08
N VAL A 169 10.30 2.28 -3.37
CA VAL A 169 9.43 1.56 -4.32
C VAL A 169 9.75 0.06 -4.41
N ASN A 170 10.98 -0.37 -4.09
CA ASN A 170 11.33 -1.79 -4.04
C ASN A 170 10.42 -2.60 -3.11
N LEU A 171 9.98 -2.01 -1.99
CA LEU A 171 9.14 -2.69 -1.00
C LEU A 171 7.83 -3.17 -1.64
N LEU A 172 7.19 -2.28 -2.40
CA LEU A 172 5.97 -2.61 -3.15
C LEU A 172 6.26 -3.62 -4.25
N TRP A 173 7.33 -3.42 -5.02
CA TRP A 173 7.67 -4.35 -6.11
C TRP A 173 7.91 -5.77 -5.61
N TRP A 174 8.57 -5.97 -4.47
CA TRP A 174 8.78 -7.32 -3.91
C TRP A 174 7.49 -7.98 -3.43
N ALA A 175 6.51 -7.19 -2.98
CA ALA A 175 5.27 -7.69 -2.40
C ALA A 175 4.13 -7.86 -3.42
N ARG A 176 4.27 -7.35 -4.65
CA ARG A 176 3.25 -7.28 -5.72
C ARG A 176 2.52 -8.59 -6.08
N ASN A 177 3.02 -9.74 -5.63
CA ASN A 177 2.44 -11.06 -5.82
C ASN A 177 2.08 -11.42 -7.28
N ASN A 178 3.02 -11.17 -8.21
CA ASN A 178 2.90 -11.59 -9.60
C ASN A 178 3.90 -12.70 -9.93
N ALA A 179 3.40 -13.93 -10.09
CA ALA A 179 4.21 -15.08 -10.48
C ALA A 179 4.38 -15.23 -12.00
N ALA A 180 3.58 -14.53 -12.81
CA ALA A 180 3.59 -14.67 -14.26
C ALA A 180 4.76 -13.94 -14.93
N SER A 181 5.26 -12.87 -14.32
CA SER A 181 6.39 -12.09 -14.83
C SER A 181 7.03 -11.21 -13.75
N ILE A 182 8.06 -10.47 -14.15
CA ILE A 182 8.68 -9.43 -13.29
C ILE A 182 7.81 -8.16 -13.15
N CYS A 183 6.73 -8.03 -13.92
CA CYS A 183 5.89 -6.83 -13.96
C CYS A 183 4.94 -6.74 -12.76
N TRP A 184 4.18 -5.65 -12.67
CA TRP A 184 3.40 -5.27 -11.49
C TRP A 184 2.24 -6.20 -11.19
N SER A 185 1.49 -6.62 -12.21
CA SER A 185 0.30 -7.48 -12.03
C SER A 185 0.28 -8.66 -13.01
N SER A 186 -0.57 -9.66 -12.75
CA SER A 186 -0.71 -10.82 -13.64
C SER A 186 -1.35 -10.49 -15.00
N HIS A 187 -1.86 -9.27 -15.22
CA HIS A 187 -2.23 -8.80 -16.56
C HIS A 187 -1.02 -8.60 -17.48
N GLU A 188 0.16 -8.39 -16.89
CA GLU A 188 1.39 -8.07 -17.61
C GLU A 188 2.30 -9.29 -17.73
N THR A 189 1.95 -10.25 -18.59
CA THR A 189 2.68 -11.53 -18.71
C THR A 189 4.02 -11.42 -19.44
N ASN A 190 4.26 -10.34 -20.19
CA ASN A 190 5.52 -10.12 -20.91
C ASN A 190 6.49 -9.31 -20.06
N GLY A 191 7.47 -9.98 -19.44
CA GLY A 191 8.51 -9.33 -18.64
C GLY A 191 9.40 -8.31 -19.38
N ASN A 192 9.34 -8.24 -20.71
CA ASN A 192 10.06 -7.23 -21.49
C ASN A 192 9.26 -5.95 -21.75
N ALA A 193 7.99 -5.92 -21.36
CA ALA A 193 7.02 -4.86 -21.65
C ALA A 193 6.15 -4.56 -20.42
N CYS A 194 6.79 -4.39 -19.26
CA CYS A 194 6.11 -3.93 -18.05
C CYS A 194 5.71 -2.46 -18.19
N THR A 195 4.63 -2.07 -17.51
CA THR A 195 4.31 -0.67 -17.27
C THR A 195 5.36 -0.08 -16.35
N GLU A 196 5.98 1.02 -16.76
CA GLU A 196 6.92 1.75 -15.92
C GLU A 196 6.19 2.73 -14.99
N LEU A 197 6.49 2.68 -13.69
CA LEU A 197 6.15 3.72 -12.72
C LEU A 197 7.19 4.85 -12.77
N THR A 198 6.75 6.08 -13.01
CA THR A 198 7.64 7.25 -12.90
C THR A 198 7.35 7.99 -11.60
N VAL A 199 8.36 8.15 -10.75
CA VAL A 199 8.33 9.11 -9.63
C VAL A 199 8.95 10.41 -10.11
N ARG A 200 8.18 11.49 -10.12
CA ARG A 200 8.63 12.84 -10.48
C ARG A 200 8.93 13.64 -9.21
N TRP A 201 10.17 14.09 -9.09
CA TRP A 201 10.62 14.83 -7.92
C TRP A 201 11.75 15.79 -8.24
N THR A 202 11.75 16.95 -7.57
CA THR A 202 12.90 17.88 -7.51
C THR A 202 13.04 18.44 -6.10
N ASN A 203 14.23 18.90 -5.74
CA ASN A 203 14.50 19.47 -4.42
C ASN A 203 13.78 20.82 -4.15
N THR A 204 13.10 21.36 -5.15
CA THR A 204 12.27 22.57 -5.07
C THR A 204 10.81 22.30 -5.46
N SER A 205 10.41 21.03 -5.58
CA SER A 205 9.04 20.66 -5.96
C SER A 205 8.04 21.16 -4.93
N THR A 206 6.97 21.79 -5.40
CA THR A 206 5.75 22.09 -4.63
C THR A 206 4.55 21.31 -5.16
N ASP A 207 4.80 20.37 -6.08
CA ASP A 207 3.80 19.51 -6.71
C ASP A 207 3.75 18.18 -5.97
N GLY A 208 2.55 17.67 -5.71
CA GLY A 208 2.31 16.47 -4.91
C GLY A 208 2.13 16.71 -3.40
N PRO A 209 1.91 15.63 -2.63
CA PRO A 209 1.89 14.24 -3.10
C PRO A 209 0.63 13.93 -3.92
N SER A 210 0.79 13.25 -5.07
CA SER A 210 -0.35 12.75 -5.86
C SER A 210 0.09 11.73 -6.91
N TYR A 211 -0.84 10.90 -7.36
CA TYR A 211 -0.69 9.98 -8.47
C TYR A 211 -1.57 10.37 -9.66
N ASP A 212 -1.05 10.26 -10.88
CA ASP A 212 -1.81 10.42 -12.12
C ASP A 212 -1.86 9.15 -12.98
N LEU A 213 -2.89 9.07 -13.83
CA LEU A 213 -3.15 7.90 -14.68
C LEU A 213 -2.14 7.73 -15.84
N ALA A 214 -1.17 8.64 -15.98
CA ALA A 214 0.00 8.43 -16.86
C ALA A 214 1.09 7.62 -16.16
N ASN A 215 0.76 6.95 -15.04
CA ASN A 215 1.66 6.15 -14.21
C ASN A 215 2.75 7.01 -13.55
N THR A 216 2.40 8.25 -13.18
CA THR A 216 3.34 9.18 -12.55
C THR A 216 2.90 9.51 -11.12
N VAL A 217 3.83 9.31 -10.19
CA VAL A 217 3.75 9.81 -8.82
C VAL A 217 4.47 11.15 -8.76
N HIS A 218 3.80 12.20 -8.31
CA HIS A 218 4.37 13.52 -8.07
C HIS A 218 4.63 13.70 -6.58
N LEU A 219 5.84 14.13 -6.25
CA LEU A 219 6.27 14.32 -4.86
C LEU A 219 6.79 15.74 -4.66
N SER A 220 6.36 16.35 -3.56
CA SER A 220 6.89 17.61 -3.07
C SER A 220 8.33 17.42 -2.59
N ALA A 221 9.06 18.51 -2.40
CA ALA A 221 10.48 18.47 -2.04
C ALA A 221 10.78 17.66 -0.77
N ALA A 222 9.84 17.60 0.18
CA ALA A 222 9.99 16.89 1.44
C ALA A 222 9.41 15.47 1.43
N ASP A 223 8.50 15.15 0.52
CA ASP A 223 7.73 13.89 0.56
C ASP A 223 8.57 12.63 0.61
N PRO A 224 9.72 12.52 -0.10
CA PRO A 224 10.57 11.35 0.03
C PRO A 224 11.07 11.07 1.46
N ASP A 225 11.08 12.05 2.38
CA ASP A 225 11.46 11.80 3.77
C ASP A 225 10.50 10.80 4.47
N SER A 226 9.26 10.67 3.97
CA SER A 226 8.27 9.66 4.39
C SER A 226 8.22 8.49 3.40
N GLU A 227 8.49 7.29 3.91
CA GLU A 227 8.33 6.06 3.12
C GLU A 227 6.86 5.75 2.93
N HIS A 228 6.01 6.09 3.92
CA HIS A 228 4.56 6.01 3.79
C HIS A 228 4.03 6.83 2.62
N THR A 229 4.45 8.10 2.48
CA THR A 229 3.97 8.95 1.39
C THR A 229 4.40 8.43 0.02
N VAL A 230 5.65 7.96 -0.12
CA VAL A 230 6.12 7.36 -1.39
C VAL A 230 5.34 6.08 -1.73
N LEU A 231 5.12 5.21 -0.74
CA LEU A 231 4.41 3.95 -0.93
C LEU A 231 2.90 4.13 -1.13
N HIS A 232 2.28 5.12 -0.50
CA HIS A 232 0.88 5.47 -0.67
C HIS A 232 0.61 5.83 -2.15
N GLU A 233 1.38 6.78 -2.69
CA GLU A 233 1.21 7.18 -4.10
C GLU A 233 1.56 6.04 -5.08
N SER A 234 2.55 5.23 -4.72
CA SER A 234 2.88 4.01 -5.48
C SER A 234 1.78 2.94 -5.35
N GLY A 235 1.03 2.94 -4.26
CA GLY A 235 -0.13 2.09 -4.00
C GLY A 235 -1.30 2.42 -4.94
N HIS A 236 -1.53 3.70 -5.24
CA HIS A 236 -2.46 4.08 -6.30
C HIS A 236 -2.01 3.56 -7.67
N PHE A 237 -0.73 3.70 -8.02
CA PHE A 237 -0.20 3.07 -9.23
C PHE A 237 -0.45 1.56 -9.24
N PHE A 238 -0.22 0.88 -8.11
CA PHE A 238 -0.42 -0.55 -8.01
C PHE A 238 -1.90 -0.94 -8.20
N MET A 239 -2.84 -0.27 -7.54
CA MET A 239 -4.28 -0.46 -7.79
C MET A 239 -4.61 -0.28 -9.28
N HIS A 240 -4.07 0.77 -9.93
CA HIS A 240 -4.26 1.00 -11.35
C HIS A 240 -3.73 -0.16 -12.22
N ARG A 241 -2.66 -0.86 -11.79
CA ARG A 241 -2.15 -2.05 -12.48
C ARG A 241 -2.97 -3.29 -12.18
N LEU A 242 -3.42 -3.49 -10.94
CA LEU A 242 -4.32 -4.58 -10.56
C LEU A 242 -5.62 -4.50 -11.36
N TYR A 243 -6.14 -3.30 -11.57
CA TYR A 243 -7.35 -3.07 -12.37
C TYR A 243 -7.10 -3.00 -13.89
N ASN A 244 -5.96 -3.49 -14.38
CA ASN A 244 -5.62 -3.54 -15.81
C ASN A 244 -5.75 -2.16 -16.51
N GLY A 245 -5.35 -1.08 -15.84
CA GLY A 245 -5.46 0.27 -16.39
C GLY A 245 -6.81 0.95 -16.18
N TRP A 246 -7.75 0.33 -15.47
CA TRP A 246 -8.97 0.99 -15.02
C TRP A 246 -8.77 1.69 -13.67
N TRP A 247 -9.42 2.84 -13.48
CA TRP A 247 -9.39 3.60 -12.23
C TRP A 247 -10.82 3.95 -11.78
N PRO A 248 -11.16 3.81 -10.49
CA PRO A 248 -12.46 4.23 -9.97
C PRO A 248 -12.77 5.70 -10.26
N THR A 249 -14.06 6.00 -10.47
CA THR A 249 -14.51 7.41 -10.42
C THR A 249 -14.56 7.85 -8.95
N VAL A 250 -13.53 8.57 -8.54
CA VAL A 250 -13.38 9.07 -7.17
C VAL A 250 -14.21 10.35 -6.99
N THR A 251 -14.98 10.43 -5.91
CA THR A 251 -15.83 11.60 -5.59
C THR A 251 -15.50 12.15 -4.21
N ASN A 252 -15.65 13.46 -4.00
CA ASN A 252 -15.48 14.13 -2.70
C ASN A 252 -14.18 13.77 -1.95
N CYS A 253 -13.04 13.75 -2.66
CA CYS A 253 -11.77 13.27 -2.11
C CYS A 253 -10.71 14.37 -1.91
N SER A 254 -11.10 15.64 -2.06
CA SER A 254 -10.20 16.76 -1.82
C SER A 254 -10.94 17.92 -1.14
N PRO A 255 -10.57 18.28 0.11
CA PRO A 255 -9.70 17.50 1.00
C PRO A 255 -10.38 16.17 1.42
N HIS A 256 -9.59 15.21 1.88
CA HIS A 256 -10.04 14.02 2.60
C HIS A 256 -9.27 13.87 3.91
N TYR A 257 -9.76 13.03 4.83
CA TYR A 257 -9.14 12.81 6.14
C TYR A 257 -9.27 11.35 6.56
N VAL A 258 -8.27 10.83 7.27
CA VAL A 258 -8.27 9.45 7.77
C VAL A 258 -9.51 9.14 8.63
N ASN A 259 -9.93 10.06 9.49
CA ASN A 259 -10.99 9.81 10.47
C ASN A 259 -12.36 10.42 10.13
N GLN A 260 -12.53 10.98 8.93
CA GLN A 260 -13.79 11.60 8.51
C GLN A 260 -14.29 11.01 7.19
N VAL A 261 -15.62 10.97 7.06
CA VAL A 261 -16.33 10.59 5.86
C VAL A 261 -15.96 11.54 4.73
N SER A 262 -15.54 10.93 3.61
CA SER A 262 -15.30 11.62 2.35
C SER A 262 -16.28 11.12 1.29
N SER A 263 -16.07 9.88 0.83
CA SER A 263 -17.02 9.09 0.04
C SER A 263 -16.55 7.63 0.03
N ALA A 264 -17.41 6.70 -0.36
CA ALA A 264 -17.03 5.29 -0.49
C ALA A 264 -15.90 5.08 -1.51
N SER A 265 -15.86 5.85 -2.61
CA SER A 265 -14.80 5.70 -3.62
C SER A 265 -13.50 6.38 -3.22
N CYS A 266 -13.55 7.49 -2.48
CA CYS A 266 -12.37 8.10 -1.87
C CYS A 266 -11.77 7.18 -0.82
N ALA A 267 -12.56 6.75 0.17
CA ALA A 267 -12.08 5.88 1.25
C ALA A 267 -11.51 4.55 0.74
N TRP A 268 -12.06 3.99 -0.34
CA TRP A 268 -11.49 2.80 -0.97
C TRP A 268 -10.15 3.04 -1.64
N THR A 269 -10.02 4.11 -2.43
CA THR A 269 -8.79 4.39 -3.19
C THR A 269 -7.65 4.87 -2.31
N GLU A 270 -7.95 5.77 -1.37
CA GLU A 270 -7.01 6.26 -0.36
C GLU A 270 -6.68 5.18 0.67
N GLY A 271 -7.70 4.49 1.21
CA GLY A 271 -7.48 3.45 2.22
C GLY A 271 -6.73 2.22 1.68
N PHE A 272 -6.89 1.88 0.40
CA PHE A 272 -6.04 0.85 -0.20
C PHE A 272 -4.56 1.29 -0.28
N ALA A 273 -4.31 2.56 -0.63
CA ALA A 273 -2.97 3.11 -0.76
C ALA A 273 -2.27 3.24 0.59
N ASP A 274 -2.97 3.75 1.60
CA ASP A 274 -2.52 3.84 3.00
C ASP A 274 -2.21 2.46 3.58
N SER A 275 -3.15 1.52 3.46
CA SER A 275 -2.95 0.14 3.90
C SER A 275 -1.79 -0.54 3.19
N THR A 276 -1.60 -0.26 1.90
CA THR A 276 -0.44 -0.77 1.15
C THR A 276 0.86 -0.29 1.80
N ALA A 277 0.98 1.00 2.10
CA ALA A 277 2.17 1.54 2.75
C ALA A 277 2.41 0.91 4.13
N ALA A 278 1.40 0.90 5.00
CA ALA A 278 1.50 0.36 6.36
C ALA A 278 1.81 -1.14 6.37
N TYR A 279 1.18 -1.93 5.50
CA TYR A 279 1.45 -3.36 5.38
C TYR A 279 2.91 -3.64 4.98
N LEU A 280 3.46 -2.87 4.04
CA LEU A 280 4.83 -3.04 3.55
C LEU A 280 5.87 -2.59 4.57
N LEU A 281 5.54 -1.59 5.40
CA LEU A 281 6.40 -1.10 6.48
C LEU A 281 6.22 -1.88 7.79
N GLY A 282 5.19 -2.72 7.86
CA GLY A 282 4.93 -3.59 9.00
C GLY A 282 4.38 -2.85 10.23
N ASP A 283 3.60 -1.80 10.00
CA ASP A 283 2.95 -1.02 11.06
C ASP A 283 1.45 -0.79 10.77
N TYR A 284 0.83 0.16 11.50
CA TYR A 284 -0.62 0.37 11.52
C TYR A 284 -0.97 1.87 11.56
N ARG A 285 -0.29 2.66 10.71
CA ARG A 285 -0.40 4.13 10.71
C ARG A 285 -0.05 4.72 9.34
N TYR A 286 -0.35 6.00 9.18
CA TYR A 286 0.24 6.85 8.15
C TYR A 286 1.29 7.78 8.76
N VAL A 287 2.36 8.09 8.02
CA VAL A 287 3.39 9.07 8.42
C VAL A 287 3.55 10.14 7.33
N TRP A 288 3.44 11.41 7.70
CA TRP A 288 3.67 12.54 6.80
C TRP A 288 5.17 12.89 6.72
N SER A 289 5.54 13.66 5.70
CA SER A 289 6.93 14.06 5.43
C SER A 289 7.58 14.96 6.51
N ASP A 290 6.77 15.49 7.43
CA ASP A 290 7.24 16.20 8.62
C ASP A 290 7.52 15.27 9.82
N GLY A 291 7.21 13.97 9.70
CA GLY A 291 7.37 12.97 10.74
C GLY A 291 6.22 12.89 11.74
N SER A 292 5.16 13.67 11.56
CA SER A 292 3.89 13.44 12.26
C SER A 292 3.22 12.17 11.72
N SER A 293 2.35 11.55 12.52
CA SER A 293 1.70 10.29 12.15
C SER A 293 0.30 10.17 12.69
N TYR A 294 -0.53 9.36 12.05
CA TYR A 294 -1.90 9.06 12.48
C TYR A 294 -2.16 7.55 12.45
N PRO A 295 -2.61 6.94 13.56
CA PRO A 295 -2.85 5.51 13.61
C PRO A 295 -4.11 5.13 12.85
N PHE A 296 -4.16 3.92 12.29
CA PHE A 296 -5.40 3.36 11.72
C PHE A 296 -6.27 2.63 12.75
N THR A 297 -5.90 2.70 14.04
CA THR A 297 -6.72 2.16 15.12
C THR A 297 -7.91 3.08 15.36
N TYR A 298 -9.11 2.55 15.13
CA TYR A 298 -10.36 3.26 15.41
C TYR A 298 -10.41 3.79 16.84
N THR A 299 -10.78 5.07 17.01
CA THR A 299 -10.80 5.73 18.31
C THR A 299 -11.74 6.95 18.35
N THR A 300 -11.72 7.69 19.45
CA THR A 300 -12.54 8.89 19.64
C THR A 300 -12.32 9.94 18.55
N GLY A 301 -13.42 10.51 18.07
CA GLY A 301 -13.42 11.50 16.98
C GLY A 301 -13.47 10.90 15.57
N TRP A 302 -13.54 9.58 15.42
CA TRP A 302 -13.72 8.92 14.13
C TRP A 302 -15.19 8.84 13.71
N GLN A 303 -15.45 9.02 12.42
CA GLN A 303 -16.76 8.84 11.83
C GLN A 303 -17.01 7.37 11.43
N THR A 304 -18.25 7.05 11.05
CA THR A 304 -18.73 5.67 10.95
C THR A 304 -18.82 5.21 9.50
N GLY A 305 -18.55 3.93 9.25
CA GLY A 305 -18.77 3.29 7.95
C GLY A 305 -17.59 3.33 6.99
N ASP A 306 -17.77 2.68 5.84
CA ASP A 306 -16.74 2.47 4.82
C ASP A 306 -16.41 3.71 3.97
N GLN A 307 -17.09 4.83 4.21
CA GLN A 307 -16.80 6.11 3.57
C GLN A 307 -15.73 6.91 4.33
N THR A 308 -15.30 6.40 5.50
CA THR A 308 -14.18 6.90 6.27
C THR A 308 -12.94 6.08 5.91
N GLN A 309 -11.92 6.75 5.36
CA GLN A 309 -10.68 6.13 4.87
C GLN A 309 -10.04 5.20 5.90
N GLY A 310 -9.79 5.70 7.11
CA GLY A 310 -9.17 4.94 8.18
C GLY A 310 -9.92 3.68 8.58
N ASN A 311 -11.25 3.66 8.41
CA ASN A 311 -12.05 2.47 8.71
C ASN A 311 -11.79 1.37 7.68
N VAL A 312 -11.61 1.74 6.42
CA VAL A 312 -11.17 0.85 5.35
C VAL A 312 -9.73 0.41 5.62
N ASP A 313 -8.86 1.32 6.07
CA ASP A 313 -7.46 1.01 6.36
C ASP A 313 -7.28 -0.08 7.41
N GLY A 314 -7.84 0.16 8.61
CA GLY A 314 -7.75 -0.78 9.69
C GLY A 314 -8.41 -2.12 9.33
N SER A 315 -9.52 -2.08 8.58
CA SER A 315 -10.19 -3.29 8.10
C SER A 315 -9.31 -4.11 7.16
N LEU A 316 -8.65 -3.48 6.18
CA LEU A 316 -7.76 -4.18 5.26
C LEU A 316 -6.56 -4.80 5.99
N LEU A 317 -5.90 -4.04 6.86
CA LEU A 317 -4.75 -4.52 7.63
C LEU A 317 -5.13 -5.69 8.54
N ASP A 318 -6.26 -5.61 9.23
CA ASP A 318 -6.74 -6.69 10.10
C ASP A 318 -7.14 -7.94 9.30
N LEU A 319 -7.82 -7.76 8.16
CA LEU A 319 -8.15 -8.87 7.28
C LEU A 319 -6.88 -9.58 6.79
N TRP A 320 -5.88 -8.83 6.33
CA TRP A 320 -4.64 -9.41 5.83
C TRP A 320 -3.83 -10.10 6.93
N ALA A 321 -3.74 -9.50 8.12
CA ALA A 321 -2.93 -10.03 9.22
C ALA A 321 -3.59 -11.21 9.95
N HIS A 322 -4.93 -11.22 10.06
CA HIS A 322 -5.63 -12.12 10.98
C HIS A 322 -6.65 -13.06 10.33
N VAL A 323 -7.04 -12.81 9.08
CA VAL A 323 -8.03 -13.63 8.36
C VAL A 323 -7.41 -14.32 7.15
N ASP A 324 -6.70 -13.55 6.32
CA ASP A 324 -6.19 -14.01 5.03
C ASP A 324 -4.76 -14.57 5.12
N GLY A 325 -4.06 -14.28 6.22
CA GLY A 325 -2.67 -14.66 6.49
C GLY A 325 -1.63 -13.81 5.76
N ASN A 326 -2.02 -13.09 4.71
CA ASN A 326 -1.29 -12.00 4.05
C ASN A 326 -2.22 -11.31 3.03
N TRP A 327 -1.73 -10.28 2.33
CA TRP A 327 -2.50 -9.53 1.36
C TRP A 327 -2.64 -10.19 -0.04
N ASN A 328 -2.02 -11.35 -0.31
CA ASN A 328 -1.96 -11.94 -1.65
C ASN A 328 -3.35 -12.30 -2.19
N GLY A 329 -4.27 -12.70 -1.30
CA GLY A 329 -5.66 -12.93 -1.65
C GLY A 329 -6.33 -11.67 -2.20
N THR A 330 -6.09 -10.52 -1.57
CA THR A 330 -6.58 -9.21 -2.02
C THR A 330 -6.01 -8.82 -3.36
N VAL A 331 -4.69 -9.00 -3.55
CA VAL A 331 -4.04 -8.78 -4.85
C VAL A 331 -4.70 -9.63 -5.94
N SER A 332 -4.95 -10.92 -5.67
CA SER A 332 -5.62 -11.81 -6.62
C SER A 332 -7.06 -11.39 -6.91
N ALA A 333 -7.82 -10.98 -5.89
CA ALA A 333 -9.19 -10.52 -6.02
C ALA A 333 -9.26 -9.26 -6.90
N MET A 334 -8.45 -8.27 -6.60
CA MET A 334 -8.37 -7.01 -7.35
C MET A 334 -7.80 -7.17 -8.76
N THR A 335 -7.02 -8.22 -9.04
CA THR A 335 -6.59 -8.51 -10.41
C THR A 335 -7.68 -9.20 -11.24
N SER A 336 -8.65 -9.83 -10.58
CA SER A 336 -9.74 -10.55 -11.25
C SER A 336 -11.00 -9.69 -11.41
N HIS A 337 -11.15 -8.68 -10.55
CA HIS A 337 -12.33 -7.85 -10.44
C HIS A 337 -11.95 -6.40 -10.13
N THR A 338 -12.75 -5.46 -10.63
CA THR A 338 -12.54 -4.02 -10.44
C THR A 338 -13.72 -3.41 -9.70
N GLU A 339 -13.46 -2.73 -8.59
CA GLU A 339 -14.50 -2.16 -7.75
C GLU A 339 -14.25 -0.68 -7.46
N SER A 340 -15.35 0.07 -7.29
CA SER A 340 -15.29 1.50 -6.97
C SER A 340 -15.39 1.81 -5.48
N GLY A 341 -15.51 0.78 -4.63
CA GLY A 341 -15.71 0.96 -3.19
C GLY A 341 -15.44 -0.33 -2.42
N PHE A 342 -15.13 -0.17 -1.13
CA PHE A 342 -14.79 -1.28 -0.25
C PHE A 342 -15.93 -2.30 -0.10
N ALA A 343 -17.19 -1.86 -0.12
CA ALA A 343 -18.34 -2.76 -0.06
C ALA A 343 -18.40 -3.74 -1.24
N GLY A 344 -18.10 -3.29 -2.45
CA GLY A 344 -18.06 -4.14 -3.64
C GLY A 344 -16.94 -5.18 -3.51
N TYR A 345 -15.75 -4.73 -3.15
CA TYR A 345 -14.62 -5.60 -2.88
C TYR A 345 -14.95 -6.66 -1.81
N PHE A 346 -15.51 -6.25 -0.67
CA PHE A 346 -15.79 -7.19 0.42
C PHE A 346 -16.93 -8.16 0.10
N ARG A 347 -18.03 -7.68 -0.50
CA ARG A 347 -19.23 -8.51 -0.71
C ARG A 347 -19.17 -9.34 -1.99
N THR A 348 -18.41 -8.91 -2.99
CA THR A 348 -18.38 -9.53 -4.33
C THR A 348 -17.01 -10.15 -4.63
N ASP A 349 -15.93 -9.36 -4.58
CA ASP A 349 -14.62 -9.79 -5.06
C ASP A 349 -13.93 -10.77 -4.11
N ARG A 350 -13.95 -10.47 -2.81
CA ARG A 350 -13.39 -11.34 -1.75
C ARG A 350 -13.95 -12.77 -1.83
N PRO A 351 -15.28 -13.00 -1.81
CA PRO A 351 -15.79 -14.36 -1.87
C PRO A 351 -15.56 -15.01 -3.24
N ALA A 352 -15.53 -14.25 -4.34
CA ALA A 352 -15.14 -14.76 -5.65
C ALA A 352 -13.68 -15.26 -5.67
N ALA A 353 -12.79 -14.63 -4.91
CA ALA A 353 -11.41 -15.06 -4.67
C ALA A 353 -11.27 -16.11 -3.55
N GLY A 354 -12.37 -16.60 -2.98
CA GLY A 354 -12.36 -17.59 -1.90
C GLY A 354 -11.98 -17.05 -0.51
N LEU A 355 -11.99 -15.73 -0.33
CA LEU A 355 -11.72 -15.07 0.95
C LEU A 355 -12.99 -14.98 1.80
N SER A 356 -12.84 -15.07 3.12
CA SER A 356 -13.98 -15.03 4.04
C SER A 356 -14.63 -13.64 4.09
N THR A 357 -15.96 -13.64 4.12
CA THR A 357 -16.84 -12.48 4.35
C THR A 357 -17.72 -12.66 5.59
N THR A 358 -17.41 -13.66 6.42
CA THR A 358 -18.20 -14.06 7.59
C THR A 358 -17.30 -14.28 8.81
N GLY A 359 -17.91 -14.46 9.99
CA GLY A 359 -17.19 -14.75 11.24
C GLY A 359 -16.18 -13.65 11.57
N SER A 360 -14.92 -14.03 11.77
CA SER A 360 -13.84 -13.09 12.11
C SER A 360 -13.68 -11.95 11.11
N ALA A 361 -13.94 -12.18 9.82
CA ALA A 361 -13.87 -11.10 8.83
C ALA A 361 -14.86 -9.97 9.13
N LEU A 362 -16.10 -10.31 9.50
CA LEU A 362 -17.11 -9.32 9.92
C LEU A 362 -16.75 -8.70 11.27
N SER A 363 -16.13 -9.46 12.18
CA SER A 363 -15.73 -8.95 13.50
C SER A 363 -14.65 -7.87 13.38
N TYR A 364 -13.67 -8.06 12.49
CA TYR A 364 -12.63 -7.05 12.25
C TYR A 364 -13.19 -5.80 11.56
N LEU A 365 -14.08 -5.94 10.58
CA LEU A 365 -14.77 -4.78 9.99
C LEU A 365 -15.59 -4.01 11.03
N ALA A 366 -16.30 -4.73 11.91
CA ALA A 366 -17.12 -4.13 12.95
C ALA A 366 -16.28 -3.34 13.97
N ALA A 367 -15.05 -3.77 14.25
CA ALA A 367 -14.10 -3.02 15.10
C ALA A 367 -13.72 -1.65 14.50
N HIS A 368 -13.87 -1.49 13.19
CA HIS A 368 -13.71 -0.24 12.44
C HIS A 368 -15.05 0.37 12.03
N THR A 369 -16.14 -0.01 12.69
CA THR A 369 -17.50 0.51 12.44
C THR A 369 -18.04 0.30 11.02
N ILE A 370 -17.53 -0.70 10.32
CA ILE A 370 -18.09 -1.17 9.04
C ILE A 370 -18.96 -2.39 9.32
N ASN A 371 -20.27 -2.30 9.06
CA ASN A 371 -21.19 -3.43 9.23
C ASN A 371 -21.67 -3.94 7.87
N TYR A 372 -21.13 -5.07 7.43
CA TYR A 372 -21.65 -5.81 6.26
C TYR A 372 -22.37 -7.10 6.62
N GLY A 373 -22.56 -7.35 7.92
CA GLY A 373 -23.12 -8.58 8.46
C GLY A 373 -24.61 -8.76 8.16
N PRO A 374 -25.22 -9.84 8.68
CA PRO A 374 -26.66 -10.01 8.61
C PRO A 374 -27.39 -8.83 9.26
N THR A 375 -28.64 -8.63 8.86
CA THR A 375 -29.48 -7.61 9.48
C THR A 375 -29.57 -7.85 10.99
N VAL A 376 -29.39 -6.80 11.78
CA VAL A 376 -29.61 -6.83 13.24
C VAL A 376 -31.09 -6.98 13.59
N VAL A 377 -31.98 -6.71 12.62
CA VAL A 377 -33.43 -6.81 12.82
C VAL A 377 -33.86 -8.27 12.87
N GLY A 378 -34.34 -8.71 14.03
CA GLY A 378 -34.91 -10.03 14.24
C GLY A 378 -33.88 -11.16 14.39
N ASP A 379 -32.60 -10.85 14.56
CA ASP A 379 -31.54 -11.86 14.74
C ASP A 379 -31.47 -12.46 16.16
N ASN A 380 -32.34 -11.95 17.05
CA ASN A 380 -32.48 -12.34 18.44
C ASN A 380 -31.22 -12.12 19.30
N GLN A 381 -30.31 -11.23 18.87
CA GLN A 381 -29.11 -10.83 19.62
C GLN A 381 -29.21 -9.39 20.13
N TYR A 382 -28.34 -9.05 21.07
CA TYR A 382 -28.10 -7.67 21.48
C TYR A 382 -26.86 -7.14 20.76
N HIS A 383 -26.90 -5.86 20.39
CA HIS A 383 -25.84 -5.17 19.69
C HIS A 383 -25.58 -3.81 20.33
N ALA A 384 -24.34 -3.35 20.32
CA ALA A 384 -24.07 -1.94 20.50
C ALA A 384 -24.45 -1.17 19.23
N LEU A 385 -24.82 0.10 19.38
CA LEU A 385 -25.05 1.02 18.26
C LEU A 385 -24.14 2.23 18.42
N THR A 386 -23.33 2.53 17.42
CA THR A 386 -22.43 3.70 17.42
C THR A 386 -22.72 4.60 16.23
N ASP A 387 -22.59 5.90 16.41
CA ASP A 387 -22.49 6.88 15.32
C ASP A 387 -21.05 7.36 15.09
N GLY A 388 -20.09 6.88 15.90
CA GLY A 388 -18.68 7.21 15.79
C GLY A 388 -17.95 7.29 17.13
N GLY A 389 -16.67 7.63 17.07
CA GLY A 389 -15.86 8.07 18.21
C GLY A 389 -15.63 7.06 19.33
N GLY A 390 -15.79 5.77 19.09
CA GLY A 390 -15.74 4.77 20.18
C GLY A 390 -16.86 4.96 21.20
N LEU A 391 -17.98 5.54 20.77
CA LEU A 391 -19.16 5.79 21.58
C LEU A 391 -20.24 4.76 21.29
N ALA A 392 -21.19 4.62 22.19
CA ALA A 392 -22.39 3.81 21.99
C ALA A 392 -23.65 4.55 22.45
N LEU A 393 -24.76 4.31 21.75
CA LEU A 393 -26.09 4.68 22.22
C LEU A 393 -26.30 4.07 23.60
N GLU A 394 -26.64 4.91 24.57
CA GLU A 394 -26.75 4.51 25.96
C GLU A 394 -28.13 4.89 26.55
N HIS A 395 -28.64 3.99 27.39
CA HIS A 395 -29.60 4.32 28.43
C HIS A 395 -28.91 5.16 29.51
N ALA A 396 -29.12 6.48 29.50
CA ALA A 396 -28.43 7.41 30.39
C ALA A 396 -28.52 7.00 31.88
N GLY A 397 -27.37 6.88 32.53
CA GLY A 397 -27.27 6.47 33.93
C GLY A 397 -27.29 4.96 34.16
N GLN A 398 -26.87 4.15 33.18
CA GLN A 398 -26.49 2.75 33.34
C GLN A 398 -27.55 1.86 34.00
N CYS A 399 -28.77 1.86 33.46
CA CYS A 399 -29.92 1.08 33.95
C CYS A 399 -30.41 1.44 35.38
N ALA A 400 -29.96 2.55 35.97
CA ALA A 400 -30.37 2.93 37.33
C ALA A 400 -31.85 3.29 37.44
N ALA A 401 -32.44 3.82 36.36
CA ALA A 401 -33.84 4.18 36.29
C ALA A 401 -34.62 3.18 35.43
N THR A 402 -35.86 2.90 35.83
CA THR A 402 -36.70 1.87 35.19
C THR A 402 -37.89 2.44 34.42
N ALA A 403 -37.93 3.76 34.19
CA ALA A 403 -38.92 4.42 33.35
C ALA A 403 -38.51 5.88 33.04
N ASN A 404 -38.89 6.37 31.86
CA ASN A 404 -38.74 7.77 31.43
C ASN A 404 -37.29 8.28 31.53
N VAL A 405 -36.38 7.51 30.94
CA VAL A 405 -34.95 7.86 30.88
C VAL A 405 -34.65 8.49 29.53
N LEU A 406 -33.58 9.27 29.44
CA LEU A 406 -33.13 9.87 28.18
C LEU A 406 -32.07 9.00 27.53
N ALA A 407 -31.95 9.07 26.21
CA ALA A 407 -30.86 8.45 25.47
C ALA A 407 -29.71 9.45 25.27
N ASP A 408 -28.49 9.00 25.48
CA ASP A 408 -27.26 9.74 25.23
C ASP A 408 -26.19 8.84 24.58
N LEU A 409 -25.00 9.39 24.35
CA LEU A 409 -23.83 8.64 23.90
C LEU A 409 -22.86 8.40 25.05
N GLY A 410 -22.63 7.14 25.41
CA GLY A 410 -21.61 6.70 26.36
C GLY A 410 -20.31 6.33 25.66
N ALA A 411 -19.19 6.29 26.39
CA ALA A 411 -17.99 5.60 25.89
C ALA A 411 -18.27 4.10 25.87
N PHE A 412 -18.02 3.44 24.74
CA PHE A 412 -18.44 2.04 24.58
C PHE A 412 -17.76 1.11 25.60
N ASP A 413 -18.58 0.33 26.32
CA ASP A 413 -18.17 -0.75 27.22
C ASP A 413 -19.05 -1.99 26.98
N ALA A 414 -18.42 -3.04 26.45
CA ALA A 414 -19.09 -4.30 26.14
C ALA A 414 -19.71 -5.01 27.37
N THR A 415 -19.45 -4.55 28.59
CA THR A 415 -20.05 -5.09 29.83
C THR A 415 -21.33 -4.36 30.24
N HIS A 416 -21.59 -3.16 29.71
CA HIS A 416 -22.76 -2.37 30.06
C HIS A 416 -24.02 -2.89 29.36
N ALA A 417 -25.03 -3.22 30.17
CA ALA A 417 -26.36 -3.61 29.65
C ALA A 417 -27.13 -2.41 29.04
N SER A 418 -26.80 -1.19 29.48
CA SER A 418 -27.38 0.08 29.00
C SER A 418 -26.99 0.43 27.57
N GLU A 419 -25.93 -0.19 27.04
CA GLU A 419 -25.39 0.08 25.70
C GLU A 419 -25.71 -1.03 24.70
N LYS A 420 -26.48 -2.04 25.14
CA LYS A 420 -26.81 -3.23 24.37
C LYS A 420 -28.27 -3.20 23.96
N TRP A 421 -28.52 -3.24 22.66
CA TRP A 421 -29.82 -3.02 22.04
C TRP A 421 -30.26 -4.20 21.21
N LYS A 422 -31.53 -4.59 21.37
CA LYS A 422 -32.15 -5.64 20.58
C LYS A 422 -33.24 -5.06 19.68
N PHE A 423 -33.32 -5.62 18.48
CA PHE A 423 -34.18 -5.15 17.39
C PHE A 423 -35.23 -6.22 17.06
N ASP A 424 -36.36 -6.20 17.77
CA ASP A 424 -37.44 -7.18 17.53
C ASP A 424 -38.36 -6.68 16.41
N ALA A 425 -38.49 -7.48 15.34
CA ALA A 425 -39.35 -7.15 14.21
C ALA A 425 -40.84 -7.20 14.60
N ASN A 426 -41.59 -6.17 14.20
CA ASN A 426 -43.04 -6.12 14.30
C ASN A 426 -43.68 -6.67 13.01
N ALA A 427 -44.92 -7.16 13.12
CA ALA A 427 -45.67 -7.68 11.98
C ALA A 427 -45.98 -6.62 10.89
N ASP A 428 -45.92 -5.34 11.23
CA ASP A 428 -46.15 -4.21 10.33
C ASP A 428 -44.87 -3.74 9.59
N GLY A 429 -43.76 -4.48 9.72
CA GLY A 429 -42.48 -4.15 9.10
C GLY A 429 -41.65 -3.11 9.86
N THR A 430 -42.14 -2.60 10.99
CA THR A 430 -41.35 -1.79 11.92
C THR A 430 -40.59 -2.67 12.91
N VAL A 431 -39.83 -2.05 13.81
CA VAL A 431 -38.94 -2.69 14.77
C VAL A 431 -39.13 -2.03 16.12
N ARG A 432 -39.16 -2.85 17.17
CA ARG A 432 -39.00 -2.41 18.56
C ARG A 432 -37.52 -2.47 18.92
N ILE A 433 -36.97 -1.35 19.37
CA ILE A 433 -35.56 -1.25 19.82
C ILE A 433 -35.56 -1.10 21.35
N TYR A 434 -34.90 -2.00 22.07
CA TYR A 434 -34.87 -1.97 23.54
C TYR A 434 -33.52 -2.41 24.10
N ASP A 435 -33.20 -1.89 25.28
CA ASP A 435 -31.94 -2.15 25.97
C ASP A 435 -31.89 -3.55 26.64
N SER A 436 -30.70 -3.94 27.11
CA SER A 436 -30.45 -5.20 27.82
C SER A 436 -30.55 -5.04 29.34
N CYS A 437 -31.05 -3.90 29.83
CA CYS A 437 -31.17 -3.64 31.26
C CYS A 437 -32.07 -4.68 31.95
N PRO A 438 -31.90 -4.93 33.27
CA PRO A 438 -32.74 -5.89 33.99
C PRO A 438 -34.25 -5.64 33.87
N THR A 439 -34.64 -4.36 33.73
CA THR A 439 -35.99 -3.96 33.32
C THR A 439 -35.86 -3.27 31.96
N PRO A 440 -36.08 -4.00 30.85
CA PRO A 440 -35.83 -3.45 29.52
C PRO A 440 -36.74 -2.28 29.19
N LEU A 441 -36.14 -1.19 28.69
CA LEU A 441 -36.88 -0.03 28.19
C LEU A 441 -36.77 0.09 26.68
N THR A 442 -37.82 0.63 26.06
CA THR A 442 -37.95 0.75 24.61
C THR A 442 -37.66 2.17 24.16
N LEU A 443 -36.81 2.30 23.15
CA LEU A 443 -36.46 3.57 22.51
C LEU A 443 -37.72 4.23 21.95
N THR A 444 -38.00 5.45 22.39
CA THR A 444 -39.25 6.17 22.13
C THR A 444 -38.94 7.54 21.52
N ALA A 445 -39.35 7.73 20.26
CA ALA A 445 -39.16 8.97 19.54
C ALA A 445 -39.99 10.13 20.14
N PRO A 446 -39.44 11.35 20.22
CA PRO A 446 -40.23 12.53 20.50
C PRO A 446 -40.96 13.02 19.23
N ALA A 447 -41.92 13.93 19.39
CA ALA A 447 -42.74 14.42 18.28
C ALA A 447 -42.09 15.58 17.49
N ALA A 448 -41.03 16.20 18.00
CA ALA A 448 -40.40 17.38 17.41
C ALA A 448 -38.93 17.10 17.04
N ALA A 449 -38.49 17.65 15.91
CA ALA A 449 -37.08 17.62 15.53
C ALA A 449 -36.19 18.32 16.57
N GLY A 450 -35.00 17.80 16.79
CA GLY A 450 -34.04 18.27 17.79
C GLY A 450 -34.38 17.89 19.23
N ALA A 451 -35.55 17.29 19.50
CA ALA A 451 -35.88 16.81 20.83
C ALA A 451 -35.14 15.50 21.14
N GLN A 452 -34.78 15.31 22.41
CA GLN A 452 -34.06 14.13 22.87
C GLN A 452 -34.98 12.90 22.91
N VAL A 453 -34.41 11.77 22.50
CA VAL A 453 -35.05 10.46 22.52
C VAL A 453 -35.13 9.98 23.97
N SER A 454 -36.22 9.29 24.30
CA SER A 454 -36.45 8.75 25.64
C SER A 454 -36.60 7.24 25.61
N LEU A 455 -36.37 6.59 26.74
CA LEU A 455 -36.59 5.18 26.97
C LEU A 455 -37.78 5.02 27.93
N LYS A 456 -38.77 4.21 27.53
CA LYS A 456 -40.02 4.00 28.29
C LYS A 456 -40.40 2.52 28.34
N PRO A 457 -41.22 2.10 29.32
CA PRO A 457 -41.83 0.77 29.28
C PRO A 457 -42.53 0.52 27.94
N PHE A 458 -42.53 -0.73 27.50
CA PHE A 458 -43.10 -1.10 26.21
C PHE A 458 -44.61 -0.90 26.17
N ASP A 459 -45.07 -0.21 25.13
CA ASP A 459 -46.47 -0.03 24.77
C ASP A 459 -46.62 -0.38 23.28
N SER A 460 -47.25 -1.52 23.02
CA SER A 460 -47.46 -2.04 21.65
C SER A 460 -48.34 -1.14 20.78
N THR A 461 -49.09 -0.21 21.38
CA THR A 461 -49.93 0.76 20.66
C THR A 461 -49.21 2.06 20.35
N SER A 462 -48.03 2.29 20.94
CA SER A 462 -47.26 3.52 20.76
C SER A 462 -46.57 3.56 19.40
N ALA A 463 -47.01 4.45 18.52
CA ALA A 463 -46.35 4.70 17.23
C ALA A 463 -44.94 5.30 17.40
N ALA A 464 -44.66 5.93 18.55
CA ALA A 464 -43.34 6.48 18.88
C ALA A 464 -42.30 5.40 19.25
N GLN A 465 -42.74 4.19 19.58
CA GLN A 465 -41.87 3.04 19.90
C GLN A 465 -41.63 2.11 18.71
N LYS A 466 -42.08 2.52 17.52
CA LYS A 466 -41.91 1.80 16.26
C LYS A 466 -40.87 2.49 15.40
N TRP A 467 -39.85 1.75 15.00
CA TRP A 467 -38.75 2.25 14.19
C TRP A 467 -38.63 1.46 12.88
N GLN A 468 -38.16 2.09 11.83
CA GLN A 468 -37.74 1.45 10.60
C GLN A 468 -36.22 1.53 10.54
N VAL A 469 -35.56 0.38 10.35
CA VAL A 469 -34.10 0.30 10.24
C VAL A 469 -33.76 -0.03 8.80
N THR A 470 -32.98 0.84 8.16
CA THR A 470 -32.48 0.61 6.79
C THR A 470 -30.97 0.62 6.80
N GLN A 471 -30.34 -0.40 6.22
CA GLN A 471 -28.90 -0.42 5.99
C GLN A 471 -28.59 0.00 4.56
N ASN A 472 -27.65 0.92 4.37
CA ASN A 472 -27.19 1.31 3.04
C ASN A 472 -26.08 0.36 2.52
N GLY A 473 -25.68 0.54 1.26
CA GLY A 473 -24.62 -0.27 0.64
C GLY A 473 -23.26 -0.20 1.36
N SER A 474 -23.02 0.93 2.05
CA SER A 474 -21.85 1.21 2.87
C SER A 474 -21.87 0.57 4.27
N GLY A 475 -22.94 -0.15 4.60
CA GLY A 475 -23.05 -0.87 5.86
C GLY A 475 -23.53 -0.05 7.04
N THR A 476 -23.82 1.24 6.86
CA THR A 476 -24.40 2.08 7.93
C THR A 476 -25.92 2.00 7.95
N LEU A 477 -26.48 2.13 9.15
CA LEU A 477 -27.89 2.06 9.48
C LEU A 477 -28.46 3.46 9.61
N THR A 478 -29.67 3.64 9.07
CA THR A 478 -30.55 4.77 9.38
C THR A 478 -31.75 4.24 10.15
N VAL A 479 -32.04 4.84 11.29
CA VAL A 479 -33.13 4.44 12.18
C VAL A 479 -34.21 5.52 12.16
N THR A 480 -35.33 5.26 11.48
CA THR A 480 -36.40 6.24 11.22
C THR A 480 -37.62 5.94 12.07
N ASN A 481 -38.25 6.94 12.67
CA ASN A 481 -39.57 6.76 13.27
C ASN A 481 -40.66 7.07 12.21
N PRO A 482 -41.45 6.10 11.73
CA PRO A 482 -42.41 6.34 10.65
C PRO A 482 -43.55 7.30 10.99
N ALA A 483 -43.85 7.48 12.28
CA ALA A 483 -44.93 8.37 12.71
C ALA A 483 -44.57 9.86 12.58
N THR A 484 -43.29 10.18 12.71
CA THR A 484 -42.76 11.56 12.61
C THR A 484 -42.00 11.81 11.31
N GLY A 485 -41.46 10.76 10.69
CA GLY A 485 -40.54 10.85 9.55
C GLY A 485 -39.13 11.28 9.93
N TYR A 486 -38.82 11.43 11.22
CA TYR A 486 -37.50 11.80 11.71
C TYR A 486 -36.60 10.57 11.92
N VAL A 487 -35.30 10.78 11.78
CA VAL A 487 -34.25 9.77 11.98
C VAL A 487 -33.52 10.00 13.29
N LEU A 488 -33.02 8.92 13.88
CA LEU A 488 -32.15 8.94 15.05
C LEU A 488 -30.86 9.68 14.73
N ASP A 489 -30.50 10.63 15.58
CA ASP A 489 -29.39 11.55 15.37
C ASP A 489 -28.68 11.82 16.69
N ALA A 490 -27.39 12.11 16.68
CA ALA A 490 -26.67 12.61 17.85
C ALA A 490 -26.44 14.12 17.73
N ALA A 491 -26.62 14.86 18.83
CA ALA A 491 -26.33 16.30 18.85
C ALA A 491 -24.86 16.62 18.52
N SER A 492 -23.95 15.68 18.82
CA SER A 492 -22.54 15.68 18.42
C SER A 492 -21.95 14.28 18.64
N ILE A 493 -20.86 13.93 17.96
CA ILE A 493 -20.12 12.67 18.20
C ILE A 493 -19.16 12.90 19.39
N SER A 494 -19.72 12.97 20.61
CA SER A 494 -18.97 13.12 21.85
C SER A 494 -19.68 12.47 23.04
N ALA A 495 -18.92 12.04 24.05
CA ALA A 495 -19.49 11.40 25.25
C ALA A 495 -20.42 12.36 26.01
N GLY A 496 -21.57 11.85 26.43
CA GLY A 496 -22.67 12.58 27.07
C GLY A 496 -23.54 13.37 26.09
N ALA A 497 -23.31 13.30 24.79
CA ALA A 497 -24.14 14.00 23.81
C ALA A 497 -25.55 13.41 23.80
N ALA A 498 -26.55 14.29 23.74
CA ALA A 498 -27.94 13.89 23.64
C ALA A 498 -28.22 13.19 22.30
N VAL A 499 -28.92 12.06 22.37
CA VAL A 499 -29.47 11.39 21.18
C VAL A 499 -30.86 11.95 20.91
N THR A 500 -31.05 12.49 19.72
CA THR A 500 -32.22 13.25 19.28
C THR A 500 -32.86 12.60 18.06
N VAL A 501 -33.93 13.22 17.53
CA VAL A 501 -34.43 12.91 16.19
C VAL A 501 -34.43 14.16 15.32
N ASN A 502 -34.07 14.03 14.05
CA ASN A 502 -34.06 15.14 13.09
C ASN A 502 -34.59 14.70 11.72
N ALA A 503 -34.80 15.66 10.83
CA ALA A 503 -35.03 15.33 9.42
C ALA A 503 -33.81 14.56 8.87
N SER A 504 -34.08 13.57 8.02
CA SER A 504 -33.02 12.80 7.35
C SER A 504 -32.15 13.73 6.51
N GLY A 505 -30.84 13.60 6.66
CA GLY A 505 -29.81 14.30 5.90
C GLY A 505 -28.58 13.43 5.70
N ALA A 506 -27.48 14.06 5.27
CA ALA A 506 -26.19 13.40 5.04
C ALA A 506 -25.21 13.55 6.22
N ALA A 507 -25.71 13.91 7.41
CA ALA A 507 -24.86 14.08 8.59
C ALA A 507 -24.39 12.71 9.10
N ASN A 508 -23.10 12.58 9.41
CA ASN A 508 -22.57 11.33 9.96
C ASN A 508 -23.20 10.96 11.31
N SER A 509 -23.66 11.94 12.11
CA SER A 509 -24.40 11.71 13.36
C SER A 509 -25.72 10.93 13.19
N GLN A 510 -26.19 10.76 11.95
CA GLN A 510 -27.36 9.95 11.58
C GLN A 510 -26.97 8.58 10.98
N SER A 511 -25.67 8.30 10.84
CA SER A 511 -25.14 7.06 10.28
C SER A 511 -24.66 6.15 11.40
N TRP A 512 -25.43 5.09 11.68
CA TRP A 512 -25.17 4.20 12.79
C TRP A 512 -24.50 2.90 12.32
N ALA A 513 -23.58 2.33 13.09
CA ALA A 513 -23.10 0.97 12.91
C ALA A 513 -23.51 0.12 14.11
N ALA A 514 -23.86 -1.13 13.85
CA ALA A 514 -24.11 -2.10 14.89
C ALA A 514 -22.96 -3.11 14.97
N PHE A 515 -22.57 -3.47 16.19
CA PHE A 515 -21.59 -4.53 16.44
C PHE A 515 -21.98 -5.34 17.67
N ALA A 516 -21.64 -6.63 17.63
CA ALA A 516 -22.11 -7.66 18.57
C ALA A 516 -21.16 -7.89 19.74
#